data_AF-A0A6Y0X2H6-F1
#
_entry.id   AF-A0A6Y0X2H6-F1
#
_cell.length_a   1.000
_cell.length_b   1.000
_cell.length_c   1.000
_cell.angle_alpha   90.00
_cell.angle_beta   90.00
_cell.angle_gamma   90.00
#
_symmetry.space_group_name_H-M   'P 1'
#
loop_
_entity.id
_entity.type
_entity.pdbx_description
1 polymer ?
#
loop_
_entity_poly.entity_id
_entity_poly.type
_entity_poly.pdbx_seq_one_letter_code
_entity_poly.pdbx_strand_id
1 'polypeptide(L)'
;VEILDISPVSKVYAESLARMDYEKDKAKNKVAILDKKSYFDSYYENQVKSIVAKYTYINKDKEKDIFIASSFMNADECSVRFNGYITLSREF
;
A
#
# COMPACT_ATOMS: atom_id res chain seq x y z
N VAL A 1 -11.18 -10.72 8.68
CA VAL A 1 -9.89 -10.27 8.14
C VAL A 1 -8.81 -10.97 8.92
N GLU A 2 -7.78 -11.45 8.24
CA GLU A 2 -6.64 -12.17 8.82
C GLU A 2 -5.36 -11.41 8.45
N ILE A 3 -4.53 -11.03 9.43
CA ILE A 3 -3.26 -10.37 9.15
C ILE A 3 -2.23 -11.44 8.80
N LEU A 4 -1.64 -11.34 7.60
CA LEU A 4 -0.63 -12.26 7.11
C LEU A 4 0.79 -11.78 7.43
N ASP A 5 1.03 -10.47 7.31
CA ASP A 5 2.34 -9.88 7.59
C ASP A 5 2.21 -8.43 8.06
N ILE A 6 3.10 -8.02 8.96
CA ILE A 6 3.37 -6.62 9.29
C ILE A 6 4.88 -6.46 9.37
N SER A 7 5.44 -5.79 8.37
CA SER A 7 6.89 -5.62 8.24
C SER A 7 7.25 -4.15 8.00
N PRO A 8 8.39 -3.68 8.52
CA PRO A 8 8.89 -2.36 8.16
C PRO A 8 9.17 -2.29 6.66
N VAL A 9 8.91 -1.14 6.04
CA VAL A 9 9.25 -0.93 4.62
C VAL A 9 10.76 -0.86 4.47
N SER A 10 11.33 -1.71 3.63
CA SER A 10 12.77 -1.66 3.35
C SER A 10 13.14 -0.37 2.61
N LYS A 11 14.37 0.12 2.82
CA LYS A 11 14.86 1.35 2.17
C LYS A 11 14.75 1.29 0.64
N VAL A 12 15.19 0.18 0.05
CA VAL A 12 15.15 -0.03 -1.41
C VAL A 12 13.71 -0.01 -1.93
N TYR A 13 12.77 -0.58 -1.16
CA TYR A 13 11.37 -0.57 -1.57
C TYR A 13 10.76 0.83 -1.46
N ALA A 14 11.05 1.56 -0.37
CA ALA A 14 10.63 2.95 -0.20
C ALA A 14 11.17 3.86 -1.32
N GLU A 15 12.44 3.72 -1.70
CA GLU A 15 13.04 4.45 -2.82
C GLU A 15 12.32 4.17 -4.15
N SER A 16 11.96 2.90 -4.39
CA SER A 16 11.20 2.51 -5.59
C SER A 16 9.81 3.16 -5.63
N LEU A 17 9.06 3.10 -4.51
CA LEU A 17 7.74 3.71 -4.37
C LEU A 17 7.79 5.22 -4.54
N ALA A 18 8.72 5.88 -3.86
CA ALA A 18 8.94 7.33 -3.95
C ALA A 18 9.25 7.77 -5.37
N ARG A 19 10.11 7.03 -6.08
CA ARG A 19 10.43 7.30 -7.49
C ARG A 19 9.19 7.17 -8.38
N MET A 20 8.40 6.12 -8.21
CA MET A 20 7.18 5.92 -9.01
C MET A 20 6.19 7.07 -8.83
N ASP A 21 5.96 7.49 -7.59
CA ASP A 21 4.99 8.55 -7.29
C ASP A 21 5.50 9.93 -7.72
N TYR A 22 6.78 10.23 -7.50
CA TYR A 22 7.42 11.46 -7.97
C TYR A 22 7.30 11.61 -9.49
N GLU A 23 7.63 10.55 -10.26
CA GLU A 23 7.53 10.61 -11.72
C GLU A 23 6.09 10.68 -12.20
N LYS A 24 5.14 10.00 -11.53
CA LYS A 24 3.71 10.10 -11.83
C LYS A 24 3.18 11.51 -11.59
N ASP A 25 3.55 12.13 -10.49
CA ASP A 25 3.16 13.49 -10.14
C ASP A 25 3.76 14.53 -11.09
N LYS A 26 5.06 14.40 -11.39
CA LYS A 26 5.74 15.22 -12.39
C LYS A 26 5.09 15.10 -13.77
N ALA A 27 4.72 13.89 -14.19
CA ALA A 27 4.04 13.68 -15.47
C ALA A 27 2.67 14.37 -15.51
N LYS A 28 1.93 14.39 -14.39
CA LYS A 28 0.63 15.04 -14.26
C LYS A 28 0.73 16.57 -14.23
N ASN A 29 1.72 17.10 -13.51
CA ASN A 29 1.82 18.53 -13.18
C ASN A 29 2.94 19.27 -13.93
N LYS A 30 3.65 18.61 -14.87
CA LYS A 30 4.89 19.04 -15.55
C LYS A 30 6.12 19.17 -14.63
N VAL A 31 5.89 19.50 -13.37
CA VAL A 31 6.87 19.52 -12.27
C VAL A 31 6.24 18.79 -11.09
N ALA A 32 7.03 18.04 -10.32
CA ALA A 32 6.53 17.41 -9.10
C ALA A 32 6.23 18.48 -8.03
N ILE A 33 5.16 18.26 -7.27
CA ILE A 33 4.70 19.13 -6.17
C ILE A 33 5.72 19.15 -5.03
N LEU A 34 6.29 17.99 -4.71
CA LEU A 34 7.28 17.81 -3.65
C LEU A 34 8.64 17.38 -4.25
N ASP A 35 9.69 17.56 -3.47
CA ASP A 35 11.00 17.02 -3.80
C ASP A 35 11.06 15.49 -3.60
N LYS A 36 12.06 14.84 -4.21
CA LYS A 36 12.22 13.38 -4.13
C LYS A 36 12.38 12.87 -2.68
N LYS A 37 12.99 13.68 -1.80
CA LYS A 37 13.20 13.31 -0.41
C LYS A 37 11.87 13.23 0.34
N SER A 38 10.98 14.20 0.15
CA SER A 38 9.66 14.19 0.78
C SER A 38 8.84 12.96 0.39
N TYR A 39 8.91 12.55 -0.88
CA TYR A 39 8.29 11.28 -1.34
C TYR A 39 8.93 10.04 -0.71
N PHE A 40 10.24 10.05 -0.46
CA PHE A 40 10.91 8.94 0.22
C PHE A 40 10.54 8.89 1.71
N ASP A 41 10.56 10.03 2.38
CA ASP A 41 10.25 10.15 3.80
C ASP A 41 8.84 9.60 4.09
N SER A 42 7.86 9.83 3.20
CA SER A 42 6.50 9.29 3.37
C SER A 42 6.41 7.76 3.36
N TYR A 43 7.44 7.06 2.86
CA TYR A 43 7.50 5.59 2.79
C TYR A 43 8.54 4.96 3.71
N TYR A 44 9.37 5.74 4.39
CA TYR A 44 10.48 5.22 5.18
C TYR A 44 10.58 5.81 6.58
N GLU A 45 10.39 7.13 6.71
CA GLU A 45 10.41 7.81 8.00
C GLU A 45 9.12 7.53 8.78
N ASN A 46 9.09 7.87 10.06
CA ASN A 46 7.92 7.67 10.95
C ASN A 46 7.42 6.22 11.03
N GLN A 47 8.36 5.26 10.98
CA GLN A 47 8.12 3.82 11.17
C GLN A 47 7.06 3.25 10.20
N VAL A 48 7.15 3.58 8.91
CA VAL A 48 6.21 3.04 7.93
C VAL A 48 6.30 1.50 7.90
N LYS A 49 5.14 0.86 8.05
CA LYS A 49 4.95 -0.58 7.99
C LYS A 49 4.10 -0.93 6.78
N SER A 50 4.52 -1.95 6.06
CA SER A 50 3.65 -2.66 5.13
C SER A 50 2.79 -3.64 5.93
N ILE A 51 1.48 -3.60 5.70
CA ILE A 51 0.52 -4.56 6.26
C ILE A 51 0.01 -5.39 5.09
N VAL A 52 0.05 -6.70 5.24
CA VAL A 52 -0.59 -7.64 4.31
C VAL A 52 -1.69 -8.36 5.06
N ALA A 53 -2.91 -8.30 4.52
CA ALA A 53 -4.08 -8.89 5.14
C ALA A 53 -4.91 -9.67 4.13
N LYS A 54 -5.39 -10.83 4.57
CA LYS A 54 -6.37 -11.64 3.86
C LYS A 54 -7.78 -11.23 4.25
N TYR A 55 -8.56 -10.86 3.26
CA TYR A 55 -9.96 -10.53 3.36
C TYR A 55 -10.78 -11.71 2.86
N THR A 56 -11.83 -12.02 3.59
CA THR A 56 -12.85 -12.99 3.19
C THR A 56 -14.16 -12.24 3.22
N TYR A 57 -14.75 -12.11 2.03
CA TYR A 57 -16.09 -11.57 1.85
C TYR A 57 -17.05 -12.72 1.62
N ILE A 58 -18.21 -12.66 2.26
CA ILE A 58 -19.28 -13.65 2.12
C ILE A 58 -20.54 -12.87 1.77
N ASN A 59 -21.17 -13.19 0.64
CA ASN A 59 -22.38 -12.51 0.21
C ASN A 59 -23.65 -13.15 0.83
N LYS A 60 -24.83 -12.68 0.43
CA LYS A 60 -26.12 -13.16 0.95
C LYS A 60 -26.41 -14.62 0.57
N ASP A 61 -25.87 -15.07 -0.55
CA ASP A 61 -26.01 -16.43 -1.08
C ASP A 61 -24.94 -17.40 -0.54
N LYS A 62 -24.12 -16.93 0.40
CA LYS A 62 -22.99 -17.64 1.05
C LYS A 62 -21.80 -17.93 0.12
N GLU A 63 -21.75 -17.29 -1.04
CA GLU A 63 -20.59 -17.34 -1.93
C GLU A 63 -19.43 -16.55 -1.30
N LYS A 64 -18.23 -17.10 -1.42
CA LYS A 64 -17.03 -16.63 -0.74
C LYS A 64 -15.99 -16.10 -1.71
N ASP A 65 -15.66 -14.82 -1.53
CA ASP A 65 -14.52 -14.20 -2.19
C ASP A 65 -13.35 -14.03 -1.20
N ILE A 66 -12.14 -14.37 -1.63
CA ILE A 66 -10.93 -14.28 -0.82
C ILE A 66 -9.91 -13.41 -1.54
N PHE A 67 -9.42 -12.39 -0.85
CA PHE A 67 -8.41 -11.46 -1.35
C PHE A 67 -7.22 -11.40 -0.40
N ILE A 68 -6.01 -11.23 -0.92
CA ILE A 68 -4.88 -10.74 -0.14
C ILE A 68 -4.64 -9.30 -0.59
N ALA A 69 -4.71 -8.35 0.33
CA ALA A 69 -4.43 -6.95 0.07
C ALA A 69 -3.22 -6.48 0.87
N SER A 70 -2.51 -5.49 0.32
CA SER A 70 -1.39 -4.83 0.99
C SER A 70 -1.60 -3.32 1.06
N SER A 71 -1.18 -2.74 2.18
CA SER A 71 -1.23 -1.30 2.44
C SER A 71 -0.01 -0.85 3.23
N PHE A 72 0.18 0.47 3.31
CA PHE A 72 1.20 1.12 4.12
C PHE A 72 0.54 1.96 5.21
N MET A 73 1.11 1.89 6.41
CA MET A 73 0.72 2.61 7.61
C MET A 73 1.98 3.28 8.17
N ASN A 74 1.90 4.52 8.64
CA ASN A 74 2.97 5.14 9.42
C ASN A 74 2.44 5.47 10.84
N ALA A 75 3.29 6.04 11.68
CA ALA A 75 2.91 6.37 13.06
C ALA A 75 1.88 7.52 13.17
N ASP A 76 1.80 8.38 12.15
CA ASP A 76 1.01 9.62 12.18
C ASP A 76 -0.33 9.50 11.45
N GLU A 77 -0.42 8.60 10.46
CA GLU A 77 -1.56 8.38 9.58
C GLU A 77 -1.93 6.88 9.54
N CYS A 78 -3.20 6.58 9.79
CA CYS A 78 -3.72 5.20 9.81
C CYS A 78 -3.66 4.48 8.44
N SER A 79 -3.42 5.22 7.36
CA SER A 79 -3.24 4.66 6.01
C SER A 79 -2.50 5.67 5.14
N VAL A 80 -1.26 5.37 4.81
CA VAL A 80 -0.45 6.15 3.87
C VAL A 80 -0.86 5.84 2.43
N ARG A 81 -1.08 4.55 2.13
CA ARG A 81 -1.37 4.10 0.75
C ARG A 81 -1.93 2.69 0.69
N PHE A 82 -2.89 2.49 -0.20
CA PHE A 82 -3.24 1.16 -0.71
C PHE A 82 -2.27 0.73 -1.82
N ASN A 83 -1.60 -0.41 -1.65
CA ASN A 83 -0.57 -0.87 -2.56
C ASN A 83 -1.10 -1.86 -3.61
N GLY A 84 -2.22 -2.53 -3.34
CA GLY A 84 -2.87 -3.44 -4.27
C GLY A 84 -3.41 -4.69 -3.59
N TYR A 85 -4.01 -5.56 -4.38
CA TYR A 85 -4.54 -6.85 -3.92
C TYR A 85 -4.43 -7.94 -4.99
N ILE A 86 -4.52 -9.19 -4.54
CA ILE A 86 -4.60 -10.39 -5.34
C ILE A 86 -5.87 -11.14 -4.94
N THR A 87 -6.64 -11.59 -5.93
CA THR A 87 -7.79 -12.49 -5.70
C THR A 87 -7.29 -13.92 -5.58
N LEU A 88 -7.55 -14.57 -4.44
CA LEU A 88 -7.24 -15.99 -4.23
C LEU A 88 -8.36 -16.91 -4.69
N SER A 89 -9.61 -16.53 -4.41
CA SER A 89 -10.81 -17.27 -4.81
C SER A 89 -11.96 -16.28 -4.97
N ARG A 90 -12.90 -16.62 -5.84
CA ARG A 90 -14.03 -15.78 -6.18
C ARG A 90 -15.19 -16.64 -6.67
N GLU A 91 -16.31 -16.55 -5.96
CA GLU A 91 -17.42 -17.51 -6.06
C GLU A 91 -18.76 -16.88 -6.43
N PHE A 92 -18.79 -15.55 -6.64
CA PHE A 92 -20.00 -14.84 -7.02
C PHE A 92 -20.75 -15.38 -8.25
#